data_AF-B0YE12-F1
#
_entry.id   AF-B0YE12-F1
#
_cell.length_a   1.000
_cell.length_b   1.000
_cell.length_c   1.000
_cell.angle_alpha   90.00
_cell.angle_beta   90.00
_cell.angle_gamma   90.00
#
_symmetry.space_group_name_H-M   'P 1'
#
loop_
_entity.id
_entity.type
_entity.pdbx_description
1 polymer ?
#
loop_
_entity_poly.entity_id
_entity_poly.type
_entity_poly.pdbx_seq_one_letter_code
_entity_poly.pdbx_strand_id
1 'polypeptide(L)'
;MATQVSLFSYLQAAPPVIPASPPSNPSRNTTNTAYGADDIRSTAVWPGFDLQTILQRYEALLMQVQLPADPMPISPSRGVPTETALREKLGEYVYPRVRRALRAAFQHLATVGQMNGSTALEFGSGDFAKVIDGFRPDTAYFVSALPSATGPNRAPGDIKPSWKWSTAMASHRIPGYRAEYRQALSQVNFYMKQHRSRYGFILTDRELVVFRRRDNNGNLELASPTPFTAGGTAQQPQLTVLMALWYLGMLAAQDQGVDRWYL
;
A
#
# COMPACT_ATOMS: atom_id res chain seq x y z
N MET A 1 -26.63 -7.71 16.57
CA MET A 1 -25.18 -7.59 16.82
C MET A 1 -24.46 -7.89 15.53
N ALA A 2 -23.45 -7.09 15.13
CA ALA A 2 -22.69 -7.37 13.91
C ALA A 2 -21.88 -8.68 14.10
N THR A 3 -21.87 -9.54 13.09
CA THR A 3 -21.09 -10.78 13.09
C THR A 3 -19.61 -10.46 13.25
N GLN A 4 -18.93 -11.13 14.20
CA GLN A 4 -17.49 -11.01 14.39
C GLN A 4 -16.76 -12.03 13.51
N VAL A 5 -15.62 -11.64 12.96
CA VAL A 5 -14.72 -12.51 12.19
C VAL A 5 -13.27 -12.30 12.66
N SER A 6 -12.41 -13.30 12.44
CA SER A 6 -10.98 -13.12 12.68
C SER A 6 -10.39 -12.07 11.73
N LEU A 7 -9.31 -11.42 12.18
CA LEU A 7 -8.54 -10.51 11.34
C LEU A 7 -8.05 -11.20 10.05
N PHE A 8 -7.69 -12.48 10.15
CA PHE A 8 -7.36 -13.30 8.99
C PHE A 8 -8.50 -13.32 7.96
N SER A 9 -9.68 -13.79 8.36
CA SER A 9 -10.86 -13.87 7.48
C SER A 9 -11.27 -12.50 6.94
N TYR A 10 -11.15 -11.45 7.76
CA TYR A 10 -11.42 -10.07 7.35
C TYR A 10 -10.52 -9.61 6.20
N LEU A 11 -9.22 -9.92 6.28
CA LEU A 11 -8.22 -9.53 5.28
C LEU A 11 -8.27 -10.40 4.03
N GLN A 12 -9.00 -11.52 4.02
CA GLN A 12 -9.16 -12.37 2.83
C GLN A 12 -10.21 -11.86 1.82
N ALA A 13 -10.96 -10.81 2.15
CA ALA A 13 -11.98 -10.25 1.28
C ALA A 13 -11.40 -9.73 -0.05
N ALA A 14 -12.00 -10.15 -1.16
CA ALA A 14 -11.66 -9.69 -2.52
C ALA A 14 -12.41 -8.39 -2.86
N PRO A 15 -11.69 -7.27 -3.12
CA PRO A 15 -12.31 -6.08 -3.69
C PRO A 15 -13.01 -6.38 -5.03
N PRO A 16 -14.18 -5.76 -5.31
CA PRO A 16 -14.82 -5.87 -6.61
C PRO A 16 -13.94 -5.31 -7.73
N VAL A 17 -14.08 -5.83 -8.95
CA VAL A 17 -13.42 -5.26 -10.14
C VAL A 17 -13.77 -3.78 -10.28
N ILE A 18 -12.76 -2.94 -10.54
CA ILE A 18 -12.93 -1.54 -10.94
C ILE A 18 -12.64 -1.47 -12.45
N PRO A 19 -13.65 -1.34 -13.32
CA PRO A 19 -13.39 -1.27 -14.76
C PRO A 19 -12.63 0.01 -15.11
N ALA A 20 -11.60 -0.10 -15.94
CA ALA A 20 -10.89 1.05 -16.47
C ALA A 20 -11.67 1.68 -17.63
N SER A 21 -11.81 3.01 -17.63
CA SER A 21 -12.35 3.78 -18.77
C SER A 21 -11.34 4.83 -19.21
N PRO A 22 -10.22 4.42 -19.84
CA PRO A 22 -9.15 5.34 -20.20
C PRO A 22 -9.65 6.43 -21.15
N PRO A 23 -9.21 7.70 -20.99
CA PRO A 23 -9.50 8.74 -21.96
C PRO A 23 -8.78 8.47 -23.28
N SER A 24 -9.29 9.02 -24.40
CA SER A 24 -8.75 8.79 -25.75
C SER A 24 -7.25 9.10 -25.87
N ASN A 25 -6.79 10.12 -25.13
CA ASN A 25 -5.38 10.49 -25.03
C ASN A 25 -4.99 10.52 -23.54
N PRO A 26 -4.56 9.39 -22.97
CA PRO A 26 -4.16 9.34 -21.58
C PRO A 26 -2.90 10.20 -21.37
N SER A 27 -2.98 11.10 -20.40
CA SER A 27 -1.81 11.87 -19.99
C SER A 27 -0.76 10.95 -19.36
N ARG A 28 0.51 11.31 -19.53
CA ARG A 28 1.65 10.65 -18.87
C ARG A 28 1.56 10.79 -17.35
N ASN A 29 2.40 10.05 -16.63
CA ASN A 29 2.61 10.32 -15.21
C ASN A 29 3.16 11.75 -15.01
N THR A 30 3.00 12.27 -13.81
CA THR A 30 3.47 13.62 -13.48
C THR A 30 4.96 13.74 -13.76
N THR A 31 5.32 14.78 -14.51
CA THR A 31 6.70 15.17 -14.75
C THR A 31 7.00 16.37 -13.84
N ASN A 32 7.94 16.19 -12.93
CA ASN A 32 8.44 17.23 -12.03
C ASN A 32 9.96 17.25 -12.15
N THR A 33 10.62 18.38 -11.92
CA THR A 33 12.08 18.47 -11.97
C THR A 33 12.77 17.90 -10.73
N ALA A 34 12.02 17.62 -9.65
CA ALA A 34 12.54 17.07 -8.39
C ALA A 34 12.74 15.55 -8.40
N TYR A 35 12.13 14.83 -9.35
CA TYR A 35 12.29 13.39 -9.52
C TYR A 35 12.05 12.96 -10.97
N GLY A 36 12.74 11.92 -11.42
CA GLY A 36 12.57 11.36 -12.75
C GLY A 36 12.86 9.86 -12.84
N ALA A 37 12.42 9.25 -13.94
CA ALA A 37 12.62 7.83 -14.22
C ALA A 37 14.08 7.34 -14.02
N ASP A 38 15.07 8.18 -14.31
CA ASP A 38 16.50 7.86 -14.15
C ASP A 38 16.98 7.84 -12.70
N ASP A 39 16.18 8.36 -11.76
CA ASP A 39 16.44 8.22 -10.31
C ASP A 39 16.21 6.79 -9.82
N ILE A 40 15.56 5.94 -10.61
CA ILE A 40 15.45 4.51 -10.35
C ILE A 40 16.57 3.78 -11.09
N ARG A 41 17.63 3.45 -10.33
CA ARG A 41 18.81 2.75 -10.84
C ARG A 41 18.56 1.27 -11.07
N SER A 42 17.89 0.62 -10.11
CA SER A 42 17.58 -0.81 -10.22
C SER A 42 16.32 -1.19 -9.47
N THR A 43 15.68 -2.25 -9.97
CA THR A 43 14.57 -2.95 -9.32
C THR A 43 14.95 -4.43 -9.22
N ALA A 44 14.87 -5.00 -8.03
CA ALA A 44 15.02 -6.43 -7.77
C ALA A 44 13.74 -6.99 -7.13
N VAL A 45 13.65 -8.32 -7.02
CA VAL A 45 12.53 -8.97 -6.33
C VAL A 45 12.73 -8.84 -4.81
N TRP A 46 11.66 -8.58 -4.08
CA TRP A 46 11.61 -8.69 -2.61
C TRP A 46 11.04 -10.05 -2.21
N PRO A 47 11.88 -11.06 -1.90
CA PRO A 47 11.39 -12.42 -1.62
C PRO A 47 10.68 -12.57 -0.26
N GLY A 48 10.78 -11.58 0.63
CA GLY A 48 10.22 -11.65 1.98
C GLY A 48 8.86 -10.98 2.13
N PHE A 49 8.19 -10.65 1.03
CA PHE A 49 6.85 -10.05 1.03
C PHE A 49 5.88 -10.99 0.32
N ASP A 50 5.50 -12.06 1.02
CA ASP A 50 4.56 -13.08 0.54
C ASP A 50 3.66 -13.59 1.68
N LEU A 51 2.63 -14.36 1.31
CA LEU A 51 1.67 -14.91 2.26
C LEU A 51 2.34 -15.80 3.31
N GLN A 52 3.32 -16.62 2.91
CA GLN A 52 3.99 -17.56 3.80
C GLN A 52 4.74 -16.82 4.92
N THR A 53 5.48 -15.78 4.56
CA THR A 53 6.22 -14.92 5.49
C THR A 53 5.28 -14.18 6.44
N ILE A 54 4.14 -13.70 5.92
CA ILE A 54 3.11 -13.02 6.72
C ILE A 54 2.54 -13.98 7.77
N LEU A 55 2.15 -15.18 7.36
CA LEU A 55 1.61 -16.20 8.27
C LEU A 55 2.65 -16.60 9.31
N GLN A 56 3.89 -16.89 8.90
CA GLN A 56 4.96 -17.24 9.83
C GLN A 56 5.18 -16.17 10.92
N ARG A 57 5.03 -14.89 10.58
CA ARG A 57 5.27 -13.78 11.52
C ARG A 57 4.05 -13.42 12.36
N TYR A 58 2.84 -13.52 11.81
CA TYR A 58 1.65 -12.90 12.38
C TYR A 58 0.43 -13.82 12.47
N GLU A 59 0.53 -15.12 12.21
CA GLU A 59 -0.61 -16.05 12.30
C GLU A 59 -1.36 -15.96 13.63
N ALA A 60 -0.65 -15.95 14.77
CA ALA A 60 -1.28 -15.83 16.08
C ALA A 60 -2.14 -14.56 16.19
N LEU A 61 -1.62 -13.41 15.76
CA LEU A 61 -2.33 -12.13 15.75
C LEU A 61 -3.54 -12.16 14.79
N LEU A 62 -3.34 -12.70 13.58
CA LEU A 62 -4.35 -12.83 12.54
C LEU A 62 -5.55 -13.70 13.00
N MET A 63 -5.29 -14.72 13.80
CA MET A 63 -6.32 -15.65 14.29
C MET A 63 -7.00 -15.16 15.58
N GLN A 64 -6.26 -14.50 16.47
CA GLN A 64 -6.78 -14.07 17.78
C GLN A 64 -7.57 -12.76 17.73
N VAL A 65 -7.18 -11.83 16.85
CA VAL A 65 -7.90 -10.55 16.72
C VAL A 65 -9.25 -10.78 16.06
N GLN A 66 -10.31 -10.33 16.72
CA GLN A 66 -11.67 -10.34 16.19
C GLN A 66 -12.14 -8.92 15.91
N LEU A 67 -12.86 -8.73 14.81
CA LEU A 67 -13.46 -7.46 14.46
C LEU A 67 -14.80 -7.65 13.71
N PRO A 68 -15.68 -6.63 13.73
CA PRO A 68 -16.94 -6.71 12.99
C PRO A 68 -16.70 -6.99 11.51
N ALA A 69 -17.44 -7.95 10.95
CA ALA A 69 -17.43 -8.24 9.53
C ALA A 69 -17.79 -6.97 8.73
N ASP A 70 -17.09 -6.76 7.62
CA ASP A 70 -17.37 -5.67 6.68
C ASP A 70 -17.38 -6.21 5.25
N PRO A 71 -18.50 -6.83 4.81
CA PRO A 71 -18.60 -7.44 3.50
C PRO A 71 -18.33 -6.40 2.40
N MET A 72 -17.73 -6.84 1.30
CA MET A 72 -17.51 -5.97 0.15
C MET A 72 -18.85 -5.58 -0.48
N PRO A 73 -18.98 -4.35 -0.98
CA PRO A 73 -20.18 -3.94 -1.71
C PRO A 73 -20.34 -4.80 -2.97
N ILE A 74 -21.57 -5.26 -3.21
CA ILE A 74 -21.93 -6.09 -4.36
C ILE A 74 -22.42 -5.27 -5.55
N SER A 75 -22.56 -3.95 -5.38
CA SER A 75 -23.02 -3.04 -6.42
C SER A 75 -21.99 -2.96 -7.56
N PRO A 76 -22.42 -3.10 -8.85
CA PRO A 76 -21.52 -2.99 -9.98
C PRO A 76 -20.80 -1.63 -9.99
N SER A 77 -19.47 -1.64 -10.14
CA SER A 77 -18.73 -0.39 -10.33
C SER A 77 -18.88 0.10 -11.77
N ARG A 78 -19.16 1.39 -11.94
CA ARG A 78 -18.97 2.07 -13.22
C ARG A 78 -17.48 2.12 -13.54
N GLY A 79 -17.16 2.22 -14.83
CA GLY A 79 -15.79 2.43 -15.25
C GLY A 79 -15.26 3.75 -14.71
N VAL A 80 -14.03 3.75 -14.20
CA VAL A 80 -13.39 4.96 -13.67
C VAL A 80 -12.70 5.71 -14.81
N PRO A 81 -13.08 6.97 -15.11
CA PRO A 81 -12.48 7.73 -16.20
C PRO A 81 -11.25 8.55 -15.78
N THR A 82 -11.08 8.75 -14.47
CA THR A 82 -10.06 9.64 -13.91
C THR A 82 -9.39 9.02 -12.68
N GLU A 83 -8.22 9.54 -12.34
CA GLU A 83 -7.52 9.19 -11.11
C GLU A 83 -8.34 9.52 -9.86
N THR A 84 -9.10 10.63 -9.87
CA THR A 84 -10.00 11.00 -8.77
C THR A 84 -11.11 9.97 -8.58
N ALA A 85 -11.76 9.52 -9.64
CA ALA A 85 -12.79 8.48 -9.55
C ALA A 85 -12.22 7.14 -9.03
N LEU A 86 -10.97 6.82 -9.38
CA LEU A 86 -10.28 5.66 -8.82
C LEU A 86 -10.01 5.84 -7.32
N ARG A 87 -9.51 7.01 -6.87
CA ARG A 87 -9.31 7.29 -5.44
C ARG A 87 -10.60 7.19 -4.63
N GLU A 88 -11.72 7.66 -5.17
CA GLU A 88 -13.05 7.51 -4.54
C GLU A 88 -13.41 6.03 -4.33
N LYS A 89 -13.23 5.19 -5.36
CA LYS A 89 -13.49 3.75 -5.27
C LYS A 89 -12.58 3.05 -4.26
N LEU A 90 -11.30 3.42 -4.21
CA LEU A 90 -10.37 2.88 -3.22
C LEU A 90 -10.71 3.35 -1.79
N GLY A 91 -11.26 4.55 -1.63
CA GLY A 91 -11.81 5.06 -0.38
C GLY A 91 -13.04 4.27 0.11
N GLU A 92 -13.78 3.63 -0.80
CA GLU A 92 -14.93 2.76 -0.48
C GLU A 92 -14.49 1.31 -0.18
N TYR A 93 -13.61 0.76 -1.03
CA TYR A 93 -13.28 -0.67 -1.00
C TYR A 93 -12.12 -1.01 -0.07
N VAL A 94 -11.10 -0.15 0.01
CA VAL A 94 -9.80 -0.50 0.62
C VAL A 94 -9.59 0.24 1.93
N TYR A 95 -9.68 1.57 1.92
CA TYR A 95 -9.15 2.40 3.02
C TYR A 95 -9.80 2.11 4.38
N PRO A 96 -11.13 2.01 4.50
CA PRO A 96 -11.78 1.76 5.78
C PRO A 96 -11.40 0.39 6.35
N ARG A 97 -11.20 -0.61 5.46
CA ARG A 97 -10.84 -1.98 5.83
C ARG A 97 -9.42 -2.07 6.36
N VAL A 98 -8.45 -1.48 5.66
CA VAL A 98 -7.05 -1.41 6.14
C VAL A 98 -6.98 -0.65 7.47
N ARG A 99 -7.68 0.48 7.60
CA ARG A 99 -7.70 1.27 8.85
C ARG A 99 -8.24 0.49 10.04
N ARG A 100 -9.37 -0.21 9.87
CA ARG A 100 -9.95 -1.03 10.95
C ARG A 100 -9.08 -2.23 11.30
N ALA A 101 -8.49 -2.88 10.30
CA ALA A 101 -7.58 -4.01 10.49
C ALA A 101 -6.33 -3.60 11.30
N LEU A 102 -5.68 -2.49 10.94
CA LEU A 102 -4.53 -1.95 11.68
C LEU A 102 -4.92 -1.55 13.10
N ARG A 103 -6.04 -0.84 13.26
CA ARG A 103 -6.55 -0.43 14.58
C ARG A 103 -6.78 -1.64 15.49
N ALA A 104 -7.47 -2.67 15.00
CA ALA A 104 -7.76 -3.87 15.78
C ALA A 104 -6.47 -4.62 16.15
N ALA A 105 -5.53 -4.75 15.21
CA ALA A 105 -4.23 -5.38 15.44
C ALA A 105 -3.41 -4.63 16.50
N PHE A 106 -3.23 -3.31 16.36
CA PHE A 106 -2.43 -2.53 17.33
C PHE A 106 -3.10 -2.42 18.69
N GLN A 107 -4.43 -2.32 18.76
CA GLN A 107 -5.16 -2.35 20.03
C GLN A 107 -4.91 -3.67 20.77
N HIS A 108 -5.03 -4.80 20.08
CA HIS A 108 -4.76 -6.10 20.67
C HIS A 108 -3.30 -6.20 21.18
N LEU A 109 -2.32 -5.86 20.33
CA LEU A 109 -0.90 -5.88 20.70
C LEU A 109 -0.58 -4.99 21.91
N ALA A 110 -1.20 -3.80 21.99
CA ALA A 110 -1.07 -2.92 23.14
C ALA A 110 -1.67 -3.55 24.41
N THR A 111 -2.85 -4.17 24.31
CA THR A 111 -3.51 -4.83 25.44
C THR A 111 -2.70 -6.01 25.98
N VAL A 112 -2.06 -6.80 25.12
CA VAL A 112 -1.24 -7.96 25.53
C VAL A 112 0.23 -7.61 25.79
N GLY A 113 0.61 -6.32 25.69
CA GLY A 113 1.98 -5.88 25.95
C GLY A 113 3.02 -6.32 24.90
N GLN A 114 2.60 -6.62 23.67
CA GLN A 114 3.45 -7.17 22.60
C GLN A 114 3.76 -6.17 21.48
N MET A 115 3.76 -4.87 21.78
CA MET A 115 4.14 -3.85 20.78
C MET A 115 5.61 -3.95 20.35
N ASN A 116 6.50 -4.54 21.16
CA ASN A 116 7.87 -4.96 20.78
C ASN A 116 8.66 -3.94 19.93
N GLY A 117 8.70 -2.67 20.34
CA GLY A 117 9.42 -1.62 19.61
C GLY A 117 8.71 -1.15 18.34
N SER A 118 7.40 -1.39 18.23
CA SER A 118 6.54 -0.84 17.19
C SER A 118 5.74 0.36 17.69
N THR A 119 5.51 1.33 16.82
CA THR A 119 4.56 2.43 17.03
C THR A 119 3.26 2.15 16.28
N ALA A 120 2.11 2.25 16.95
CA ALA A 120 0.82 2.09 16.32
C ALA A 120 0.58 3.13 15.21
N LEU A 121 0.17 2.66 14.03
CA LEU A 121 -0.08 3.49 12.85
C LEU A 121 -1.54 3.46 12.41
N GLU A 122 -1.94 4.53 11.75
CA GLU A 122 -3.17 4.64 10.97
C GLU A 122 -2.87 4.78 9.48
N PHE A 123 -3.89 4.47 8.67
CA PHE A 123 -3.85 4.53 7.21
C PHE A 123 -4.91 5.50 6.67
N GLY A 124 -4.52 6.35 5.72
CA GLY A 124 -5.40 7.35 5.12
C GLY A 124 -4.73 8.20 4.04
N SER A 125 -5.29 9.39 3.79
CA SER A 125 -4.73 10.39 2.86
C SER A 125 -3.30 10.78 3.25
N GLY A 126 -2.48 11.11 2.25
CA GLY A 126 -1.17 11.73 2.48
C GLY A 126 -1.22 13.01 3.31
N ASP A 127 -2.34 13.72 3.32
CA ASP A 127 -2.55 14.95 4.10
C ASP A 127 -2.46 14.74 5.62
N PHE A 128 -2.58 13.50 6.10
CA PHE A 128 -2.41 13.19 7.52
C PHE A 128 -0.94 13.15 7.95
N ALA A 129 0.00 13.07 6.99
CA ALA A 129 1.43 13.17 7.24
C ALA A 129 1.96 14.58 6.94
N LYS A 130 3.16 14.88 7.45
CA LYS A 130 3.86 16.14 7.21
C LYS A 130 4.05 16.37 5.72
N VAL A 131 3.79 17.59 5.27
CA VAL A 131 4.07 18.00 3.90
C VAL A 131 5.49 18.54 3.84
N ILE A 132 6.29 18.07 2.90
CA ILE A 132 7.70 18.47 2.74
C ILE A 132 7.85 19.07 1.34
N ASP A 133 8.31 20.32 1.28
CA ASP A 133 8.51 21.09 0.03
C ASP A 133 7.26 21.16 -0.87
N GLY A 134 6.07 21.11 -0.27
CA GLY A 134 4.79 21.16 -0.98
C GLY A 134 4.36 19.84 -1.65
N PHE A 135 5.16 18.78 -1.53
CA PHE A 135 4.87 17.47 -2.12
C PHE A 135 3.98 16.60 -1.21
N ARG A 136 2.98 15.95 -1.81
CA ARG A 136 1.99 15.13 -1.11
C ARG A 136 1.80 13.79 -1.83
N PRO A 137 2.07 12.65 -1.17
CA PRO A 137 1.63 11.35 -1.67
C PRO A 137 0.10 11.22 -1.58
N ASP A 138 -0.52 10.34 -2.36
CA ASP A 138 -1.96 10.07 -2.23
C ASP A 138 -2.34 9.43 -0.88
N THR A 139 -1.40 8.66 -0.28
CA THR A 139 -1.64 7.90 0.95
C THR A 139 -0.54 8.07 1.99
N ALA A 140 -0.90 7.87 3.26
CA ALA A 140 0.04 7.82 4.37
C ALA A 140 -0.24 6.69 5.36
N TYR A 141 0.86 6.17 5.90
CA TYR A 141 0.89 5.51 7.20
C TYR A 141 1.47 6.49 8.21
N PHE A 142 0.65 6.94 9.16
CA PHE A 142 1.00 7.99 10.12
C PHE A 142 0.77 7.54 11.55
N VAL A 143 1.49 8.15 12.49
CA VAL A 143 1.39 7.80 13.91
C VAL A 143 0.09 8.36 14.49
N SER A 144 -0.78 7.49 15.00
CA SER A 144 -2.10 7.87 15.55
C SER A 144 -2.03 8.89 16.70
N ALA A 145 -0.96 8.85 17.49
CA ALA A 145 -0.79 9.71 18.66
C ALA A 145 -0.31 11.14 18.31
N LEU A 146 0.09 11.40 17.07
CA LEU A 146 0.57 12.71 16.65
C LEU A 146 -0.56 13.55 16.06
N PRO A 147 -0.51 14.90 16.22
CA PRO A 147 -1.43 15.79 15.50
C PRO A 147 -1.31 15.57 13.98
N SER A 148 -2.45 15.70 13.28
CA SER A 148 -2.48 15.57 11.82
C SER A 148 -1.46 16.50 11.14
N ALA A 149 -0.84 16.01 10.07
CA ALA A 149 0.14 16.74 9.27
C ALA A 149 1.46 17.12 9.99
N THR A 150 1.78 16.51 11.14
CA THR A 150 3.03 16.79 11.87
C THR A 150 4.08 15.67 11.75
N GLY A 151 3.63 14.42 11.73
CA GLY A 151 4.50 13.23 11.72
C GLY A 151 4.97 12.81 10.31
N PRO A 152 6.03 11.99 10.21
CA PRO A 152 6.47 11.45 8.94
C PRO A 152 5.43 10.47 8.35
N ASN A 153 5.42 10.34 7.03
CA ASN A 153 4.75 9.24 6.36
C ASN A 153 5.68 8.01 6.37
N ARG A 154 5.30 6.97 7.13
CA ARG A 154 6.16 5.79 7.30
C ARG A 154 6.11 4.81 6.14
N ALA A 155 5.11 4.92 5.25
CA ALA A 155 5.06 4.17 4.00
C ALA A 155 4.22 4.92 2.95
N PRO A 156 4.76 5.97 2.30
CA PRO A 156 4.02 6.72 1.29
C PRO A 156 3.64 5.83 0.11
N GLY A 157 2.44 6.05 -0.43
CA GLY A 157 2.00 5.38 -1.65
C GLY A 157 1.23 6.31 -2.56
N ASP A 158 1.23 5.95 -3.84
CA ASP A 158 0.55 6.70 -4.91
C ASP A 158 -0.50 5.82 -5.59
N ILE A 159 -1.60 6.43 -6.01
CA ILE A 159 -2.65 5.78 -6.78
C ILE A 159 -2.46 6.13 -8.25
N LYS A 160 -2.44 5.10 -9.09
CA LYS A 160 -2.38 5.27 -10.54
C LYS A 160 -3.44 4.43 -11.21
N PRO A 161 -4.15 4.97 -12.21
CA PRO A 161 -4.93 4.11 -13.08
C PRO A 161 -4.03 3.16 -13.86
N SER A 162 -4.51 1.94 -14.11
CA SER A 162 -3.74 0.88 -14.76
C SER A 162 -3.30 1.22 -16.19
N TRP A 163 -3.99 2.17 -16.84
CA TRP A 163 -3.60 2.70 -18.15
C TRP A 163 -2.47 3.73 -18.09
N LYS A 164 -2.14 4.27 -16.90
CA LYS A 164 -0.97 5.13 -16.68
C LYS A 164 0.22 4.38 -16.08
N TRP A 165 -0.05 3.34 -15.31
CA TRP A 165 1.00 2.52 -14.70
C TRP A 165 0.53 1.08 -14.50
N SER A 166 1.34 0.12 -14.92
CA SER A 166 1.20 -1.29 -14.56
C SER A 166 2.55 -1.99 -14.64
N THR A 167 2.67 -3.13 -13.99
CA THR A 167 3.89 -3.95 -13.98
C THR A 167 4.25 -4.48 -15.36
N ALA A 168 3.25 -4.69 -16.22
CA ALA A 168 3.45 -5.02 -17.63
C ALA A 168 4.27 -3.97 -18.41
N MET A 169 4.31 -2.72 -17.92
CA MET A 169 5.11 -1.66 -18.54
C MET A 169 6.62 -1.84 -18.31
N ALA A 170 7.04 -2.57 -17.27
CA ALA A 170 8.44 -2.73 -16.89
C ALA A 170 9.30 -3.39 -17.97
N SER A 171 8.72 -4.34 -18.72
CA SER A 171 9.37 -5.07 -19.81
C SER A 171 8.80 -4.71 -21.19
N HIS A 172 8.06 -3.60 -21.30
CA HIS A 172 7.41 -3.23 -22.54
C HIS A 172 8.43 -2.88 -23.63
N ARG A 173 8.14 -3.28 -24.89
CA ARG A 173 9.08 -3.10 -26.02
C ARG A 173 9.36 -1.62 -26.32
N ILE A 174 8.34 -0.78 -26.21
CA ILE A 174 8.46 0.66 -26.43
C ILE A 174 9.12 1.32 -25.19
N PRO A 175 10.26 2.03 -25.33
CA PRO A 175 10.99 2.66 -24.21
C PRO A 175 10.15 3.62 -23.36
N GLY A 176 9.21 4.34 -23.98
CA GLY A 176 8.33 5.28 -23.27
C GLY A 176 7.55 4.62 -22.13
N TYR A 177 7.00 3.43 -22.32
CA TYR A 177 6.27 2.73 -21.25
C TYR A 177 7.19 2.29 -20.11
N ARG A 178 8.42 1.88 -20.41
CA ARG A 178 9.43 1.55 -19.39
C ARG A 178 9.83 2.79 -18.59
N ALA A 179 9.91 3.95 -19.25
CA ALA A 179 10.14 5.23 -18.58
C ALA A 179 8.96 5.61 -17.68
N GLU A 180 7.71 5.46 -18.14
CA GLU A 180 6.52 5.70 -17.30
C GLU A 180 6.46 4.77 -16.08
N TYR A 181 6.83 3.50 -16.25
CA TYR A 181 6.94 2.55 -15.14
C TYR A 181 7.90 3.06 -14.05
N ARG A 182 9.10 3.49 -14.46
CA ARG A 182 10.11 4.06 -13.55
C ARG A 182 9.72 5.43 -13.01
N GLN A 183 8.99 6.24 -13.77
CA GLN A 183 8.55 7.56 -13.37
C GLN A 183 7.68 7.49 -12.11
N ALA A 184 6.66 6.62 -12.08
CA ALA A 184 5.84 6.48 -10.88
C ALA A 184 6.62 5.92 -9.68
N LEU A 185 7.56 4.99 -9.91
CA LEU A 185 8.46 4.52 -8.85
C LEU A 185 9.36 5.64 -8.31
N SER A 186 9.90 6.51 -9.18
CA SER A 186 10.71 7.66 -8.78
C SER A 186 9.92 8.64 -7.93
N GLN A 187 8.65 8.86 -8.26
CA GLN A 187 7.75 9.73 -7.51
C GLN A 187 7.58 9.23 -6.06
N VAL A 188 7.25 7.95 -5.88
CA VAL A 188 7.11 7.38 -4.53
C VAL A 188 8.46 7.34 -3.82
N ASN A 189 9.54 6.94 -4.50
CA ASN A 189 10.90 6.92 -3.93
C ASN A 189 11.36 8.32 -3.46
N PHE A 190 10.95 9.38 -4.16
CA PHE A 190 11.18 10.75 -3.74
C PHE A 190 10.46 11.07 -2.42
N TYR A 191 9.17 10.73 -2.29
CA TYR A 191 8.44 10.88 -1.03
C TYR A 191 9.07 10.05 0.09
N MET A 192 9.48 8.82 -0.21
CA MET A 192 10.17 7.94 0.74
C MET A 192 11.48 8.57 1.23
N LYS A 193 12.25 9.23 0.35
CA LYS A 193 13.46 9.98 0.73
C LYS A 193 13.12 11.16 1.64
N GLN A 194 12.12 11.97 1.29
CA GLN A 194 11.70 13.12 2.11
C GLN A 194 11.30 12.68 3.52
N HIS A 195 10.60 11.55 3.64
CA HIS A 195 10.16 11.01 4.93
C HIS A 195 11.14 10.07 5.60
N ARG A 196 12.30 9.79 4.99
CA ARG A 196 13.24 8.74 5.37
C ARG A 196 12.64 7.34 5.42
N SER A 197 11.44 7.15 4.88
CA SER A 197 10.77 5.87 4.84
C SER A 197 11.52 4.88 3.95
N ARG A 198 11.57 3.63 4.42
CA ARG A 198 12.06 2.47 3.72
C ARG A 198 11.00 1.87 2.79
N TYR A 199 9.72 2.02 3.10
CA TYR A 199 8.64 1.27 2.47
C TYR A 199 7.70 2.17 1.67
N GLY A 200 7.16 1.67 0.57
CA GLY A 200 6.24 2.41 -0.26
C GLY A 200 5.46 1.48 -1.17
N PHE A 201 4.47 2.01 -1.87
CA PHE A 201 3.66 1.22 -2.78
C PHE A 201 3.03 2.05 -3.89
N ILE A 202 2.62 1.36 -4.97
CA ILE A 202 1.72 1.91 -5.98
C ILE A 202 0.49 0.99 -6.03
N LEU A 203 -0.70 1.59 -5.97
CA LEU A 203 -1.98 0.89 -6.06
C LEU A 203 -2.74 1.34 -7.31
N THR A 204 -3.27 0.38 -8.06
CA THR A 204 -4.07 0.60 -9.26
C THR A 204 -5.40 -0.14 -9.19
N ASP A 205 -6.26 0.06 -10.18
CA ASP A 205 -7.48 -0.73 -10.38
C ASP A 205 -7.22 -2.22 -10.71
N ARG A 206 -5.97 -2.61 -11.00
CA ARG A 206 -5.61 -3.99 -11.37
C ARG A 206 -4.69 -4.69 -10.40
N GLU A 207 -3.81 -3.96 -9.74
CA GLU A 207 -2.75 -4.53 -8.92
C GLU A 207 -2.24 -3.56 -7.86
N LEU A 208 -1.70 -4.14 -6.80
CA LEU A 208 -0.87 -3.48 -5.80
C LEU A 208 0.57 -3.95 -5.97
N VAL A 209 1.52 -3.02 -5.95
CA VAL A 209 2.95 -3.33 -5.86
C VAL A 209 3.54 -2.62 -4.66
N VAL A 210 3.97 -3.40 -3.69
CA VAL A 210 4.70 -2.92 -2.50
C VAL A 210 6.19 -3.03 -2.78
N PHE A 211 6.97 -2.06 -2.28
CA PHE A 211 8.41 -2.08 -2.42
C PHE A 211 9.11 -1.50 -1.22
N ARG A 212 10.40 -1.85 -1.10
CA ARG A 212 11.31 -1.26 -0.14
C ARG A 212 12.54 -0.68 -0.83
N ARG A 213 13.06 0.39 -0.25
CA ARG A 213 14.35 0.95 -0.61
C ARG A 213 15.47 0.15 0.02
N ARG A 214 16.51 -0.12 -0.78
CA ARG A 214 17.78 -0.67 -0.29
C ARG A 214 18.73 0.42 0.18
N ASP A 215 18.64 1.60 -0.43
CA ASP A 215 19.52 2.73 -0.16
C ASP A 215 18.89 4.08 -0.57
N ASN A 216 19.69 5.14 -0.54
CA ASN A 216 19.36 6.49 -1.02
C ASN A 216 19.67 6.70 -2.53
N ASN A 217 20.10 5.67 -3.25
CA ASN A 217 20.59 5.76 -4.62
C ASN A 217 19.58 5.23 -5.67
N GLY A 218 18.35 4.91 -5.26
CA GLY A 218 17.31 4.47 -6.20
C GLY A 218 17.35 2.98 -6.53
N ASN A 219 17.92 2.17 -5.62
CA ASN A 219 17.83 0.72 -5.69
C ASN A 219 16.63 0.24 -4.87
N LEU A 220 15.64 -0.34 -5.55
CA LEU A 220 14.39 -0.82 -4.94
C LEU A 220 14.28 -2.34 -5.02
N GLU A 221 13.67 -2.95 -4.02
CA GLU A 221 13.17 -4.32 -4.08
C GLU A 221 11.64 -4.30 -4.07
N LEU A 222 11.03 -4.94 -5.06
CA LEU A 222 9.58 -4.96 -5.28
C LEU A 222 9.02 -6.34 -4.95
N ALA A 223 7.93 -6.37 -4.19
CA ALA A 223 7.13 -7.57 -4.00
C ALA A 223 6.47 -8.00 -5.32
N SER A 224 6.10 -9.27 -5.43
CA SER A 224 5.27 -9.75 -6.53
C SER A 224 3.95 -8.96 -6.58
N PRO A 225 3.45 -8.60 -7.77
CA PRO A 225 2.23 -7.82 -7.87
C PRO A 225 1.05 -8.59 -7.31
N THR A 226 0.29 -7.97 -6.41
CA THR A 226 -0.92 -8.55 -5.83
C THR A 226 -2.12 -8.12 -6.68
N PRO A 227 -2.84 -9.04 -7.35
CA PRO A 227 -4.02 -8.68 -8.13
C PRO A 227 -5.07 -7.98 -7.27
N PHE A 228 -5.68 -6.93 -7.80
CA PHE A 228 -6.64 -6.10 -7.05
C PHE A 228 -7.84 -6.90 -6.54
N THR A 229 -8.29 -7.86 -7.34
CA THR A 229 -9.44 -8.73 -7.06
C THR A 229 -9.04 -10.05 -6.41
N ALA A 230 -7.79 -10.21 -5.97
CA ALA A 230 -7.37 -11.41 -5.25
C ALA A 230 -8.16 -11.52 -3.93
N GLY A 231 -8.66 -12.71 -3.66
CA GLY A 231 -9.44 -13.04 -2.47
C GLY A 231 -9.24 -14.50 -2.13
N GLY A 232 -9.34 -14.82 -0.84
CA GLY A 232 -9.19 -16.19 -0.38
C GLY A 232 -10.17 -16.53 0.73
N THR A 233 -9.92 -17.66 1.36
CA THR A 233 -10.67 -18.15 2.52
C THR A 233 -9.71 -18.63 3.59
N ALA A 234 -10.21 -19.00 4.76
CA ALA A 234 -9.36 -19.58 5.79
C ALA A 234 -8.70 -20.90 5.33
N GLN A 235 -9.36 -21.66 4.45
CA GLN A 235 -8.87 -22.95 3.93
C GLN A 235 -7.98 -22.80 2.69
N GLN A 236 -8.19 -21.74 1.90
CA GLN A 236 -7.41 -21.43 0.70
C GLN A 236 -7.02 -19.95 0.73
N PRO A 237 -6.07 -19.58 1.60
CA PRO A 237 -5.72 -18.19 1.77
C PRO A 237 -4.91 -17.67 0.59
N GLN A 238 -5.10 -16.39 0.29
CA GLN A 238 -4.33 -15.66 -0.70
C GLN A 238 -3.75 -14.38 -0.09
N LEU A 239 -2.65 -13.90 -0.68
CA LEU A 239 -2.20 -12.54 -0.43
C LEU A 239 -3.14 -11.59 -1.17
N THR A 240 -4.03 -10.93 -0.45
CA THR A 240 -4.96 -9.92 -0.99
C THR A 240 -4.37 -8.51 -0.88
N VAL A 241 -4.95 -7.53 -1.57
CA VAL A 241 -4.57 -6.10 -1.41
C VAL A 241 -4.74 -5.64 0.05
N LEU A 242 -5.80 -6.10 0.73
CA LEU A 242 -6.04 -5.74 2.13
C LEU A 242 -4.96 -6.30 3.04
N MET A 243 -4.61 -7.59 2.87
CA MET A 243 -3.58 -8.25 3.67
C MET A 243 -2.20 -7.65 3.42
N ALA A 244 -1.86 -7.37 2.16
CA ALA A 244 -0.60 -6.73 1.78
C ALA A 244 -0.47 -5.32 2.38
N LEU A 245 -1.48 -4.47 2.27
CA LEU A 245 -1.46 -3.13 2.88
C LEU A 245 -1.46 -3.19 4.42
N TRP A 246 -2.16 -4.13 5.01
CA TRP A 246 -2.09 -4.35 6.46
C TRP A 246 -0.68 -4.76 6.89
N TYR A 247 -0.06 -5.74 6.21
CA TYR A 247 1.30 -6.19 6.52
C TYR A 247 2.33 -5.09 6.31
N LEU A 248 2.19 -4.28 5.25
CA LEU A 248 3.00 -3.08 5.03
C LEU A 248 2.92 -2.12 6.22
N GLY A 249 1.73 -1.93 6.79
CA GLY A 249 1.55 -1.14 8.01
C GLY A 249 2.23 -1.74 9.24
N MET A 250 2.20 -3.07 9.39
CA MET A 250 2.93 -3.77 10.45
C MET A 250 4.45 -3.63 10.31
N LEU A 251 4.98 -3.64 9.09
CA LEU A 251 6.40 -3.37 8.81
C LEU A 251 6.76 -1.90 9.07
N ALA A 252 5.94 -0.96 8.59
CA ALA A 252 6.15 0.48 8.78
C ALA A 252 6.03 0.91 10.26
N ALA A 253 5.42 0.10 11.10
CA ALA A 253 5.32 0.33 12.54
C ALA A 253 6.64 0.06 13.29
N GLN A 254 7.52 -0.79 12.77
CA GLN A 254 8.75 -1.19 13.45
C GLN A 254 9.74 -0.03 13.56
N ASP A 255 10.08 0.39 14.78
CA ASP A 255 11.06 1.47 15.01
C ASP A 255 12.51 0.95 15.07
N GLN A 256 12.68 -0.36 15.22
CA GLN A 256 13.96 -1.01 15.49
C GLN A 256 14.19 -2.26 14.62
N GLY A 257 15.41 -2.78 14.66
CA GLY A 257 15.79 -4.01 13.97
C GLY A 257 16.01 -3.86 12.47
N VAL A 258 16.22 -5.00 11.80
CA VAL A 258 16.50 -5.07 10.36
C VAL A 258 15.34 -4.58 9.51
N ASP A 259 14.11 -4.64 10.02
CA ASP A 259 12.89 -4.24 9.32
C ASP A 259 12.39 -2.85 9.72
N ARG A 260 13.20 -2.06 10.44
CA ARG A 260 12.82 -0.70 10.86
C ARG A 260 12.33 0.14 9.68
N TRP A 261 11.34 0.98 9.93
CA TRP A 261 10.60 1.68 8.88
C TRP A 261 11.41 2.73 8.11
N TYR A 262 12.59 3.11 8.61
CA TYR A 262 13.47 4.09 7.99
C TYR A 262 14.78 3.49 7.49
N LEU A 263 15.44 4.20 6.57
CA LEU A 263 16.82 3.92 6.16
C LEU A 263 17.80 4.75 6.98
#